data_AF-A0A5R2MW86-F1
#
_entry.id   AF-A0A5R2MW86-F1
#
_cell.length_a   1.000
_cell.length_b   1.000
_cell.length_c   1.000
_cell.angle_alpha   90.00
_cell.angle_beta   90.00
_cell.angle_gamma   90.00
#
_symmetry.space_group_name_H-M   'P 1'
#
loop_
_entity.id
_entity.type
_entity.pdbx_description
1 polymer ?
#
loop_
_entity_poly.entity_id
_entity_poly.type
_entity_poly.pdbx_seq_one_letter_code
_entity_poly.pdbx_strand_id
1 'polypeptide(L)' 'MRIAVLADIHGNVLALDAVLEDLTRRGGADVTVNLG' A
#
# COMPACT_ATOMS: atom_id res chain seq x y z
N MET A 1 -5.94 -12.57 -9.30
CA MET A 1 -5.62 -11.17 -9.58
C MET A 1 -5.96 -10.34 -8.35
N ARG A 2 -5.01 -9.59 -7.79
CA ARG A 2 -5.12 -8.79 -6.56
C ARG A 2 -4.65 -7.37 -6.84
N ILE A 3 -5.45 -6.38 -6.44
CA ILE A 3 -5.12 -4.96 -6.56
C ILE A 3 -5.10 -4.37 -5.16
N ALA A 4 -4.00 -3.71 -4.79
CA ALA A 4 -3.91 -2.91 -3.57
C ALA A 4 -4.25 -1.45 -3.88
N VAL A 5 -5.11 -0.85 -3.08
CA VAL A 5 -5.52 0.56 -3.22
C VAL A 5 -5.12 1.28 -1.95
N LEU A 6 -4.29 2.32 -2.10
CA LEU A 6 -3.80 3.19 -1.04
C LEU A 6 -4.45 4.57 -1.22
N ALA A 7 -4.81 5.21 -0.12
CA ALA A 7 -5.42 6.54 -0.10
C ALA A 7 -5.10 7.25 1.23
N ASP A 8 -5.25 8.56 1.24
CA ASP A 8 -5.20 9.42 2.43
C ASP A 8 -3.88 9.28 3.23
N ILE A 9 -2.76 9.05 2.53
CA ILE A 9 -1.43 8.94 3.15
C ILE A 9 -0.94 10.32 3.65
N HIS A 10 -1.30 11.40 2.95
CA HIS A 10 -1.03 12.80 3.36
C HIS A 10 0.44 13.08 3.71
N GLY A 11 1.37 12.49 2.97
CA GLY A 11 2.82 12.66 3.19
C GLY A 11 3.36 11.93 4.42
N ASN A 12 2.56 11.10 5.10
CA ASN A 12 3.02 10.26 6.19
C ASN A 12 3.79 9.04 5.65
N VAL A 13 5.07 9.25 5.33
CA VAL A 13 5.95 8.24 4.73
C VAL A 13 6.10 7.01 5.62
N LEU A 14 6.16 7.18 6.95
CA LEU A 14 6.28 6.05 7.87
C LEU A 14 5.04 5.14 7.86
N ALA A 15 3.85 5.72 7.71
CA ALA A 15 2.62 4.94 7.56
C ALA A 15 2.58 4.21 6.21
N LEU A 16 3.06 4.84 5.14
CA LEU A 16 3.18 4.20 3.83
C LEU A 16 4.09 2.98 3.90
N ASP A 17 5.29 3.13 4.49
CA ASP A 17 6.25 2.04 4.62
C ASP A 17 5.66 0.85 5.40
N ALA A 18 4.97 1.13 6.52
CA ALA A 18 4.33 0.10 7.33
C ALA A 18 3.23 -0.66 6.57
N VAL A 19 2.41 0.04 5.77
CA VAL A 19 1.35 -0.58 4.97
C VAL A 19 1.94 -1.41 3.83
N LEU A 20 3.00 -0.94 3.18
CA LEU A 20 3.68 -1.71 2.13
C LEU A 20 4.32 -2.98 2.69
N GLU A 21 4.94 -2.92 3.87
CA GLU A 21 5.50 -4.10 4.54
C GLU A 21 4.40 -5.12 4.88
N ASP A 22 3.28 -4.67 5.45
CA ASP A 22 2.14 -5.55 5.74
C ASP A 22 1.54 -6.17 4.46
N LEU A 23 1.42 -5.38 3.38
CA LEU A 23 0.97 -5.87 2.08
C LEU A 23 1.88 -6.99 1.55
N THR A 24 3.20 -6.82 1.65
CA THR A 24 4.17 -7.85 1.27
C THR A 24 4.00 -9.12 2.13
N ARG A 25 3.85 -8.98 3.46
CA ARG A 25 3.63 -10.12 4.37
C ARG A 25 2.36 -10.90 4.06
N ARG A 26 1.33 -10.24 3.52
CA ARG A 26 0.06 -10.87 3.08
C ARG A 26 0.14 -11.51 1.70
N GLY A 27 1.33 -11.55 1.09
CA GLY A 27 1.57 -12.16 -0.21
C GLY A 27 1.38 -11.21 -1.40
N GLY A 28 1.37 -9.89 -1.16
CA GLY A 28 1.43 -8.87 -2.19
C GLY A 28 0.16 -8.68 -3.04
N ALA A 29 0.29 -7.79 -4.03
CA ALA A 29 -0.70 -7.50 -5.05
C ALA A 29 -0.03 -7.44 -6.43
N ASP A 30 -0.80 -7.73 -7.48
CA ASP A 30 -0.32 -7.67 -8.87
C ASP A 30 -0.18 -6.20 -9.32
N VAL A 31 -1.04 -5.32 -8.79
CA VAL A 31 -1.03 -3.88 -9.05
C VAL A 31 -1.27 -3.14 -7.73
N THR A 32 -0.53 -2.06 -7.50
CA THR A 32 -0.77 -1.13 -6.39
C THR A 32 -1.10 0.24 -6.97
N VAL A 33 -2.21 0.82 -6.52
CA VAL A 33 -2.68 2.15 -6.95
C VAL A 33 -2.73 3.06 -5.73
N ASN A 34 -2.17 4.25 -5.86
CA ASN A 34 -2.29 5.32 -4.88
C ASN A 34 -3.27 6.38 -5.42
N LEU A 35 -4.30 6.70 -4.65
CA LEU A 35 -5.34 7.66 -5.03
C LEU A 35 -5.04 9.12 -4.62
N GLY A 36 -3.95 9.35 -3.88
CA GLY A 36 -3.65 10.62 -3.22
C GLY A 36 -3.77 10.50 -1.70
#